data_AF-A0A1Q3U6H7-F1
#
_entry.id   AF-A0A1Q3U6H7-F1
#
_cell.length_a   1.000
_cell.length_b   1.000
_cell.length_c   1.000
_cell.angle_alpha   90.00
_cell.angle_beta   90.00
_cell.angle_gamma   90.00
#
_symmetry.space_group_name_H-M   'P 1'
#
loop_
_entity.id
_entity.type
_entity.pdbx_description
1 polymer ?
#
loop_
_entity_poly.entity_id
_entity_poly.type
_entity_poly.pdbx_seq_one_letter_code
_entity_poly.pdbx_strand_id
1 'polypeptide(L)'
;MSYVLEFISSVKKEFDYYKLLGEKAIEQLDDDQIKWQYNEESNSVAILVKHMWGNMLSRWTDFLTTDGEKEWRNRDAEFVNDIRDKKELLQKWEAGWQCLFHALDTINDENFETIVYIRNEGHTVMEAILRQQSHYIYHVGQIVSLGKMICGKAWKPLSIPRGASVCFNKNKFSQPHRMAHFTDEVLHKKG
;
A
#
# COMPACT_ATOMS: atom_id res chain seq x y z
N MET A 1 -9.61 -11.56 -21.42
CA MET A 1 -10.08 -10.70 -20.32
C MET A 1 -10.18 -9.30 -20.90
N SER A 2 -11.10 -8.44 -20.46
CA SER A 2 -11.15 -7.07 -21.03
C SER A 2 -9.91 -6.28 -20.61
N TYR A 3 -9.58 -5.23 -21.37
CA TYR A 3 -8.49 -4.33 -21.01
C TYR A 3 -8.65 -3.76 -19.60
N VAL A 4 -9.87 -3.40 -19.20
CA VAL A 4 -10.19 -2.88 -17.87
C VAL A 4 -9.84 -3.92 -16.80
N LEU A 5 -10.31 -5.16 -16.96
CA LEU A 5 -10.04 -6.22 -15.98
C LEU A 5 -8.55 -6.59 -15.92
N GLU A 6 -7.82 -6.52 -17.04
CA GLU A 6 -6.36 -6.70 -17.07
C GLU A 6 -5.61 -5.56 -16.37
N PHE A 7 -6.04 -4.32 -16.56
CA PHE A 7 -5.51 -3.14 -15.87
C PHE A 7 -5.75 -3.24 -14.36
N ILE A 8 -6.99 -3.50 -13.93
CA ILE A 8 -7.33 -3.63 -12.50
C ILE A 8 -6.58 -4.79 -11.86
N SER A 9 -6.45 -5.93 -12.55
CA SER A 9 -5.65 -7.06 -12.08
C SER A 9 -4.17 -6.68 -11.86
N SER A 10 -3.58 -5.94 -12.79
CA SER A 10 -2.19 -5.46 -12.69
C SER A 10 -1.99 -4.50 -11.51
N VAL A 11 -2.91 -3.54 -11.36
CA VAL A 11 -2.92 -2.58 -10.25
C VAL A 11 -3.05 -3.28 -8.90
N LYS A 12 -3.98 -4.23 -8.77
CA LYS A 12 -4.18 -5.02 -7.54
C LYS A 12 -2.92 -5.79 -7.17
N LYS A 13 -2.27 -6.44 -8.15
CA LYS A 13 -1.02 -7.18 -7.93
C LYS A 13 0.10 -6.30 -7.38
N GLU A 14 0.22 -5.06 -7.86
CA GLU A 14 1.18 -4.10 -7.30
C GLU A 14 0.80 -3.65 -5.90
N PHE A 15 -0.47 -3.31 -5.67
CA PHE A 15 -0.96 -2.96 -4.32
C PHE A 15 -0.69 -4.08 -3.31
N ASP A 16 -0.99 -5.34 -3.66
CA ASP A 16 -0.70 -6.51 -2.82
C ASP A 16 0.79 -6.64 -2.51
N TYR A 17 1.66 -6.39 -3.50
CA TYR A 17 3.09 -6.43 -3.30
C TYR A 17 3.58 -5.35 -2.34
N TYR A 18 3.12 -4.11 -2.48
CA TYR A 18 3.51 -3.03 -1.57
C TYR A 18 2.87 -3.16 -0.19
N LYS A 19 1.63 -3.67 -0.09
CA LYS A 19 1.02 -4.10 1.16
C LYS A 19 1.92 -5.11 1.87
N LEU A 20 2.38 -6.14 1.16
CA LEU A 20 3.31 -7.16 1.69
C LEU A 20 4.64 -6.55 2.16
N LEU A 21 5.20 -5.59 1.43
CA LEU A 21 6.44 -4.92 1.86
C LEU A 21 6.23 -4.13 3.15
N GLY A 22 5.11 -3.41 3.27
CA GLY A 22 4.71 -2.73 4.50
C GLY A 22 4.56 -3.70 5.67
N GLU A 23 3.84 -4.81 5.47
CA GLU A 23 3.65 -5.86 6.49
C GLU A 23 4.99 -6.43 6.97
N LYS A 24 5.89 -6.82 6.06
CA LYS A 24 7.20 -7.37 6.44
C LYS A 24 8.11 -6.34 7.12
N ALA A 25 7.93 -5.06 6.84
CA ALA A 25 8.65 -4.00 7.55
C ALA A 25 8.10 -3.86 8.98
N ILE A 26 6.78 -3.75 9.13
CA ILE A 26 6.08 -3.66 10.41
C ILE A 26 6.34 -4.89 11.28
N GLU A 27 6.40 -6.08 10.69
CA GLU A 27 6.66 -7.34 11.39
C GLU A 27 7.98 -7.30 12.19
N GLN A 28 8.98 -6.58 11.70
CA GLN A 28 10.30 -6.47 12.33
C GLN A 28 10.37 -5.46 13.49
N LEU A 29 9.28 -4.72 13.75
CA LEU A 29 9.21 -3.68 14.78
C LEU A 29 8.37 -4.12 15.99
N ASP A 30 8.74 -3.70 17.18
CA ASP A 30 7.91 -3.82 18.39
C ASP A 30 6.98 -2.61 18.59
N ASP A 31 6.20 -2.61 19.70
CA ASP A 31 5.20 -1.58 20.00
C ASP A 31 5.79 -0.19 20.23
N ASP A 32 7.02 -0.09 20.78
CA ASP A 32 7.70 1.18 21.00
C ASP A 32 8.32 1.68 19.69
N GLN A 33 8.87 0.77 18.89
CA GLN A 33 9.50 1.06 17.61
C GLN A 33 8.52 1.56 16.56
N ILE A 34 7.28 1.06 16.51
CA ILE A 34 6.28 1.60 15.57
C ILE A 34 5.89 3.05 15.89
N LYS A 35 6.05 3.49 17.14
CA LYS A 35 5.75 4.85 17.60
C LYS A 35 6.96 5.78 17.53
N TRP A 36 8.15 5.23 17.30
CA TRP A 36 9.38 6.02 17.25
C TRP A 36 9.31 7.10 16.18
N GLN A 37 9.79 8.29 16.53
CA GLN A 37 9.96 9.44 15.65
C GLN A 37 11.38 9.97 15.79
N TYR A 38 11.97 10.40 14.68
CA TYR A 38 13.28 11.05 14.72
C TYR A 38 13.22 12.43 15.37
N ASN A 39 12.19 13.21 15.06
CA ASN A 39 11.88 14.52 15.63
C ASN A 39 10.37 14.82 15.46
N GLU A 40 9.91 15.98 15.94
CA GLU A 40 8.50 16.39 15.90
C GLU A 40 7.93 16.58 14.48
N GLU A 41 8.80 16.84 13.49
CA GLU A 41 8.42 16.99 12.08
C GLU A 41 8.39 15.65 11.32
N SER A 42 8.83 14.56 11.97
CA SER A 42 8.97 13.24 11.35
C SER A 42 7.84 12.32 11.75
N ASN A 43 7.14 11.76 10.77
CA ASN A 43 6.11 10.76 11.01
C ASN A 43 6.71 9.43 11.52
N SER A 44 6.07 8.84 12.53
CA SER A 44 6.31 7.44 12.92
C SER A 44 5.66 6.46 11.95
N VAL A 45 6.01 5.16 12.07
CA VAL A 45 5.31 4.10 11.31
C VAL A 45 3.82 4.08 11.67
N ALA A 46 3.48 4.29 12.94
CA ALA A 46 2.10 4.40 13.41
C ALA A 46 1.34 5.55 12.74
N ILE A 47 1.92 6.75 12.65
CA ILE A 47 1.29 7.88 11.95
C ILE A 47 1.10 7.57 10.46
N LEU A 48 2.11 7.02 9.79
CA LEU A 48 2.01 6.70 8.36
C LEU A 48 0.89 5.69 8.09
N VAL A 49 0.76 4.65 8.92
CA VAL A 49 -0.34 3.69 8.81
C VAL A 49 -1.70 4.33 9.10
N LYS A 50 -1.80 5.18 10.13
CA LYS A 50 -3.03 5.91 10.45
C LYS A 50 -3.47 6.82 9.29
N HIS A 51 -2.52 7.52 8.68
CA HIS A 51 -2.74 8.37 7.52
C HIS A 51 -3.20 7.57 6.30
N MET A 52 -2.50 6.47 5.98
CA MET A 52 -2.91 5.59 4.87
C MET A 52 -4.31 5.03 5.10
N TRP A 53 -4.61 4.58 6.32
CA TRP A 53 -5.93 4.07 6.70
C TRP A 53 -7.04 5.11 6.50
N GLY A 54 -6.89 6.31 7.06
CA GLY A 54 -7.89 7.38 6.91
C GLY A 54 -8.06 7.84 5.46
N ASN A 55 -6.96 7.94 4.72
CA ASN A 55 -7.00 8.22 3.28
C ASN A 55 -7.75 7.12 2.52
N MET A 56 -7.40 5.84 2.70
CA MET A 56 -8.03 4.73 2.00
C MET A 56 -9.53 4.68 2.27
N LEU A 57 -9.94 4.74 3.54
CA LEU A 57 -11.35 4.73 3.89
C LEU A 57 -12.10 5.88 3.22
N SER A 58 -11.52 7.08 3.20
CA SER A 58 -12.16 8.25 2.60
C SER A 58 -12.25 8.12 1.08
N ARG A 59 -11.17 7.73 0.41
CA ARG A 59 -11.10 7.69 -1.05
C ARG A 59 -11.93 6.56 -1.65
N TRP A 60 -12.06 5.43 -0.94
CA TRP A 60 -12.58 4.20 -1.53
C TRP A 60 -13.95 3.75 -1.00
N THR A 61 -14.44 4.30 0.12
CA THR A 61 -15.84 4.08 0.54
C THR A 61 -16.76 4.76 -0.47
N ASP A 62 -17.72 4.02 -1.03
CA ASP A 62 -18.72 4.56 -1.97
C ASP A 62 -18.10 5.39 -3.12
N PHE A 63 -16.93 4.96 -3.62
CA PHE A 63 -16.06 5.81 -4.45
C PHE A 63 -16.65 6.19 -5.82
N LEU A 64 -17.57 5.38 -6.35
CA LEU A 64 -18.27 5.68 -7.62
C LEU A 64 -19.46 6.63 -7.45
N THR A 65 -19.93 6.83 -6.21
CA THR A 65 -21.22 7.49 -5.96
C THR A 65 -21.10 8.73 -5.08
N THR A 66 -19.99 8.91 -4.36
CA THR A 66 -19.79 10.03 -3.44
C THR A 66 -18.35 10.55 -3.52
N ASP A 67 -18.13 11.80 -3.12
CA ASP A 67 -16.80 12.41 -3.16
C ASP A 67 -15.79 11.62 -2.33
N GLY A 68 -14.58 11.42 -2.85
CA GLY A 68 -13.51 10.69 -2.17
C GLY A 68 -12.92 11.43 -0.97
N GLU A 69 -13.27 12.69 -0.72
CA GLU A 69 -13.03 13.38 0.56
C GLU A 69 -14.31 13.33 1.40
N LYS A 70 -14.36 12.39 2.35
CA LYS A 70 -15.53 12.22 3.20
C LYS A 70 -15.55 13.27 4.30
N GLU A 71 -16.74 13.78 4.61
CA GLU A 71 -16.94 14.78 5.68
C GLU A 71 -16.46 14.29 7.05
N TRP A 72 -16.52 12.97 7.30
CA TRP A 72 -16.04 12.38 8.54
C TRP A 72 -14.51 12.24 8.62
N ARG A 73 -13.78 12.47 7.52
CA ARG A 73 -12.32 12.37 7.52
C ARG A 73 -11.72 13.58 8.24
N ASN A 74 -11.09 13.31 9.39
CA ASN A 74 -10.26 14.30 10.08
C ASN A 74 -8.79 14.06 9.75
N ARG A 75 -8.27 14.76 8.74
CA ARG A 75 -6.89 14.62 8.28
C ARG A 75 -5.89 14.96 9.39
N ASP A 76 -6.11 16.03 10.14
CA ASP A 76 -5.12 16.49 11.12
C ASP A 76 -4.99 15.49 12.28
N ALA A 77 -6.08 14.83 12.67
CA ALA A 77 -6.04 13.75 13.64
C ALA A 77 -5.24 12.52 13.15
N GLU A 78 -5.06 12.32 11.84
CA GLU A 78 -4.24 11.22 11.29
C GLU A 78 -2.75 11.38 11.65
N PHE A 79 -2.30 12.59 11.99
CA PHE A 79 -0.90 12.90 12.34
C PHE A 79 -0.63 12.89 13.85
N VAL A 80 -1.61 12.45 14.64
CA VAL A 80 -1.42 12.21 16.08
C VAL A 80 -0.94 10.78 16.30
N ASN A 81 0.17 10.61 17.03
CA ASN A 81 0.80 9.33 17.33
C ASN A 81 0.11 8.60 18.51
N ASP A 82 -1.13 8.19 18.32
CA ASP A 82 -2.01 7.63 19.37
C ASP A 82 -2.40 6.16 19.17
N ILE A 83 -1.88 5.48 18.14
CA ILE A 83 -2.06 4.03 17.98
C ILE A 83 -1.43 3.33 19.18
N ARG A 84 -2.20 2.47 19.87
CA ARG A 84 -1.78 1.91 21.16
C ARG A 84 -0.69 0.86 21.04
N ASP A 85 -0.79 -0.02 20.04
CA ASP A 85 0.10 -1.16 19.87
C ASP A 85 0.11 -1.63 18.41
N LYS A 86 1.01 -2.58 18.11
CA LYS A 86 1.15 -3.18 16.78
C LYS A 86 -0.10 -3.93 16.33
N LYS A 87 -0.90 -4.45 17.27
CA LYS A 87 -2.15 -5.14 16.94
C LYS A 87 -3.16 -4.15 16.37
N GLU A 88 -3.37 -3.01 17.03
CA GLU A 88 -4.23 -1.93 16.53
C GLU A 88 -3.71 -1.37 15.20
N LEU A 89 -2.39 -1.19 15.07
CA LEU A 89 -1.76 -0.76 13.83
C LEU A 89 -2.12 -1.69 12.65
N LEU A 90 -1.97 -3.01 12.85
CA LEU A 90 -2.29 -4.00 11.82
C LEU A 90 -3.78 -4.09 11.52
N GLN A 91 -4.66 -3.86 12.50
CA GLN A 91 -6.11 -3.77 12.27
C GLN A 91 -6.46 -2.60 11.34
N LYS A 92 -5.90 -1.41 11.59
CA LYS A 92 -6.09 -0.23 10.72
C LYS A 92 -5.49 -0.44 9.34
N TRP A 93 -4.28 -0.99 9.28
CA TRP A 93 -3.63 -1.37 8.03
C TRP A 93 -4.54 -2.25 7.18
N GLU A 94 -5.02 -3.36 7.74
CA GLU A 94 -5.86 -4.31 7.03
C GLU A 94 -7.20 -3.69 6.61
N ALA A 95 -7.86 -2.94 7.50
CA ALA A 95 -9.12 -2.27 7.17
C ALA A 95 -9.00 -1.30 5.99
N GLY A 96 -7.91 -0.52 5.92
CA GLY A 96 -7.66 0.40 4.80
C GLY A 96 -7.47 -0.35 3.47
N TRP A 97 -6.61 -1.37 3.46
CA TRP A 97 -6.36 -2.17 2.26
C TRP A 97 -7.60 -2.94 1.81
N GLN A 98 -8.38 -3.51 2.72
CA GLN A 98 -9.65 -4.19 2.38
C GLN A 98 -10.65 -3.23 1.74
N CYS A 99 -10.78 -2.00 2.26
CA CYS A 99 -11.63 -0.98 1.65
C CYS A 99 -11.22 -0.67 0.22
N LEU A 100 -9.93 -0.48 -0.04
CA LEU A 100 -9.39 -0.28 -1.39
C LEU A 100 -9.70 -1.46 -2.29
N PHE A 101 -9.36 -2.68 -1.88
CA PHE A 101 -9.52 -3.86 -2.75
C PHE A 101 -10.98 -4.16 -3.06
N HIS A 102 -11.87 -3.99 -2.07
CA HIS A 102 -13.30 -4.14 -2.29
C HIS A 102 -13.81 -3.13 -3.33
N ALA A 103 -13.38 -1.87 -3.25
CA ALA A 103 -13.73 -0.87 -4.24
C ALA A 103 -13.20 -1.24 -5.64
N LEU A 104 -11.94 -1.67 -5.76
CA LEU A 104 -11.37 -2.10 -7.03
C LEU A 104 -12.11 -3.30 -7.64
N ASP A 105 -12.64 -4.21 -6.81
CA ASP A 105 -13.42 -5.37 -7.26
C ASP A 105 -14.79 -5.00 -7.87
N THR A 106 -15.28 -3.79 -7.62
CA THR A 106 -16.52 -3.30 -8.25
C THR A 106 -16.30 -2.72 -9.64
N ILE A 107 -15.05 -2.47 -10.04
CA ILE A 107 -14.73 -1.86 -11.33
C ILE A 107 -14.91 -2.88 -12.46
N ASN A 108 -15.58 -2.47 -13.53
CA ASN A 108 -15.85 -3.27 -14.71
C ASN A 108 -15.92 -2.37 -15.96
N ASP A 109 -16.12 -2.99 -17.13
CA ASP A 109 -16.15 -2.27 -18.41
C ASP A 109 -17.24 -1.19 -18.48
N GLU A 110 -18.34 -1.34 -17.73
CA GLU A 110 -19.49 -0.41 -17.76
C GLU A 110 -19.24 0.85 -16.93
N ASN A 111 -18.45 0.75 -15.85
CA ASN A 111 -18.24 1.87 -14.92
C ASN A 111 -16.84 2.48 -14.96
N PHE A 112 -15.90 1.92 -15.71
CA PHE A 112 -14.50 2.38 -15.73
C PHE A 112 -14.32 3.83 -16.20
N GLU A 113 -15.21 4.31 -17.07
CA GLU A 113 -15.18 5.69 -17.59
C GLU A 113 -15.97 6.69 -16.70
N THR A 114 -16.50 6.24 -15.56
CA THR A 114 -17.21 7.10 -14.62
C THR A 114 -16.27 8.19 -14.08
N ILE A 115 -16.76 9.42 -14.03
CA ILE A 115 -16.07 10.51 -13.34
C ILE A 115 -16.32 10.36 -11.85
N VAL A 116 -15.24 10.21 -11.09
CA VAL A 116 -15.24 10.23 -9.63
C VAL A 116 -14.75 11.58 -9.15
N TYR A 117 -15.20 12.00 -7.97
CA TYR A 117 -14.83 13.30 -7.42
C TYR A 117 -13.87 13.13 -6.25
N ILE A 118 -12.88 13.99 -6.16
CA ILE A 118 -12.04 14.15 -4.98
C ILE A 118 -11.95 15.64 -4.68
N ARG A 119 -12.60 16.10 -3.61
CA ARG A 119 -12.69 17.52 -3.24
C ARG A 119 -13.36 18.37 -4.33
N ASN A 120 -14.46 17.87 -4.88
CA ASN A 120 -15.21 18.43 -6.00
C ASN A 120 -14.42 18.51 -7.33
N GLU A 121 -13.20 17.97 -7.39
CA GLU A 121 -12.43 17.86 -8.64
C GLU A 121 -12.76 16.53 -9.30
N GLY A 122 -13.22 16.58 -10.55
CA GLY A 122 -13.54 15.39 -11.34
C GLY A 122 -12.28 14.69 -11.86
N HIS A 123 -12.24 13.38 -11.73
CA HIS A 123 -11.18 12.50 -12.19
C HIS A 123 -11.76 11.27 -12.86
N THR A 124 -11.07 10.71 -13.83
CA THR A 124 -11.34 9.34 -14.30
C THR A 124 -11.00 8.32 -13.21
N VAL A 125 -11.60 7.13 -13.26
CA VAL A 125 -11.22 6.01 -12.37
C VAL A 125 -9.72 5.70 -12.47
N MET A 126 -9.15 5.78 -13.68
CA MET A 126 -7.72 5.57 -13.90
C MET A 126 -6.86 6.61 -13.16
N GLU A 127 -7.19 7.89 -13.26
CA GLU A 127 -6.47 8.96 -12.55
C GLU A 127 -6.57 8.80 -11.03
N ALA A 128 -7.75 8.44 -10.52
CA ALA A 128 -7.95 8.17 -9.10
C ALA A 128 -7.07 7.01 -8.62
N ILE A 129 -7.01 5.91 -9.38
CA ILE A 129 -6.15 4.76 -9.10
C ILE A 129 -4.67 5.18 -9.12
N LEU A 130 -4.19 5.83 -10.18
CA LEU A 130 -2.78 6.19 -10.32
C LEU A 130 -2.32 7.16 -9.23
N ARG A 131 -3.18 8.10 -8.85
CA ARG A 131 -2.94 9.04 -7.74
C ARG A 131 -2.75 8.28 -6.43
N GLN A 132 -3.64 7.33 -6.12
CA GLN A 132 -3.54 6.56 -4.87
C GLN A 132 -2.43 5.52 -4.89
N GLN A 133 -2.14 4.91 -6.05
CA GLN A 133 -1.01 4.01 -6.23
C GLN A 133 0.31 4.72 -5.88
N SER A 134 0.55 5.88 -6.47
CA SER A 134 1.73 6.70 -6.19
C SER A 134 1.82 7.08 -4.70
N HIS A 135 0.70 7.49 -4.11
CA HIS A 135 0.62 7.90 -2.71
C HIS A 135 0.88 6.75 -1.73
N TYR A 136 0.26 5.58 -1.92
CA TYR A 136 0.42 4.44 -1.02
C TYR A 136 1.81 3.83 -1.13
N ILE A 137 2.35 3.73 -2.34
CA ILE A 137 3.73 3.25 -2.57
C ILE A 137 4.74 4.19 -1.90
N TYR A 138 4.52 5.50 -2.00
CA TYR A 138 5.36 6.50 -1.33
C TYR A 138 5.41 6.27 0.18
N HIS A 139 4.26 6.11 0.84
CA HIS A 139 4.21 5.88 2.29
C HIS A 139 4.70 4.49 2.71
N VAL A 140 4.47 3.43 1.92
CA VAL A 140 5.11 2.13 2.14
C VAL A 140 6.63 2.26 2.06
N GLY A 141 7.16 3.03 1.11
CA GLY A 141 8.59 3.32 1.00
C GLY A 141 9.14 4.01 2.25
N GLN A 142 8.41 4.98 2.81
CA GLN A 142 8.75 5.62 4.09
C GLN A 142 8.77 4.62 5.26
N ILE A 143 7.74 3.77 5.39
CA ILE A 143 7.68 2.71 6.41
C ILE A 143 8.89 1.78 6.30
N VAL A 144 9.24 1.33 5.10
CA VAL A 144 10.41 0.48 4.87
C VAL A 144 11.71 1.20 5.23
N SER A 145 11.81 2.51 4.93
CA SER A 145 12.99 3.31 5.29
C SER A 145 13.15 3.46 6.80
N LEU A 146 12.06 3.80 7.51
CA LEU A 146 12.05 3.89 8.97
C LEU A 146 12.38 2.54 9.60
N GLY A 147 11.79 1.44 9.11
CA GLY A 147 12.10 0.10 9.58
C GLY A 147 13.60 -0.25 9.46
N LYS A 148 14.24 0.11 8.34
CA LYS A 148 15.70 -0.04 8.17
C LYS A 148 16.49 0.79 9.17
N MET A 149 16.09 2.04 9.40
CA MET A 149 16.77 2.95 10.34
C MET A 149 16.67 2.44 11.77
N ILE A 150 15.49 1.99 12.18
CA ILE A 150 15.21 1.49 13.54
C ILE A 150 15.92 0.15 13.78
N CYS A 151 15.77 -0.82 12.87
CA CYS A 151 16.38 -2.15 13.04
C CYS A 151 17.90 -2.15 12.82
N GLY A 152 18.43 -1.19 12.06
CA GLY A 152 19.85 -1.08 11.74
C GLY A 152 20.44 -2.40 11.22
N LYS A 153 21.43 -2.95 11.94
CA LYS A 153 22.10 -4.21 11.58
C LYS A 153 21.18 -5.44 11.65
N ALA A 154 20.08 -5.37 12.39
CA ALA A 154 19.12 -6.48 12.52
C ALA A 154 18.10 -6.52 11.36
N TRP A 155 18.10 -5.52 10.46
CA TRP A 155 17.16 -5.46 9.36
C TRP A 155 17.29 -6.66 8.40
N LYS A 156 16.18 -7.35 8.18
CA LYS A 156 16.06 -8.45 7.22
C LYS A 156 15.61 -7.89 5.86
N PRO A 157 16.34 -8.16 4.75
CA PRO A 157 15.94 -7.72 3.42
C PRO A 157 14.54 -8.23 3.03
N LEU A 158 13.73 -7.36 2.42
CA LEU A 158 12.35 -7.69 2.02
C LEU A 158 12.25 -8.31 0.62
N SER A 159 13.31 -8.17 -0.17
CA SER A 159 13.45 -8.68 -1.55
C SER A 159 14.82 -9.34 -1.73
N ILE A 160 15.54 -9.03 -2.81
CA ILE A 160 16.86 -9.59 -3.10
C ILE A 160 17.89 -9.00 -2.12
N PRO A 161 18.56 -9.83 -1.29
CA PRO A 161 19.59 -9.34 -0.38
C PRO A 161 20.75 -8.65 -1.12
N ARG A 162 21.42 -7.71 -0.45
CA ARG A 162 22.63 -7.07 -0.99
C ARG A 162 23.68 -8.15 -1.30
N GLY A 163 24.21 -8.16 -2.52
CA GLY A 163 25.17 -9.15 -3.00
C GLY A 163 24.58 -10.41 -3.62
N ALA A 164 23.25 -10.62 -3.55
CA ALA A 164 22.59 -11.81 -4.08
C ALA A 164 22.06 -11.66 -5.52
N SER A 165 22.23 -10.50 -6.16
CA SER A 165 21.67 -10.20 -7.49
C SER A 165 22.19 -11.12 -8.59
N VAL A 166 23.47 -11.49 -8.57
CA VAL A 166 24.07 -12.38 -9.57
C VAL A 166 23.41 -13.76 -9.56
N CYS A 167 23.25 -14.36 -8.39
CA CYS A 167 22.59 -15.66 -8.24
C CYS A 167 21.11 -15.59 -8.62
N PHE A 168 20.41 -14.52 -8.19
CA PHE A 168 19.01 -14.30 -8.55
C PHE A 168 18.83 -14.18 -10.07
N ASN A 169 19.64 -13.36 -10.73
CA ASN A 169 19.59 -13.14 -12.17
C ASN A 169 19.93 -14.42 -12.94
N LYS A 170 20.92 -15.20 -12.49
CA LYS A 170 21.26 -16.49 -13.12
C LYS A 170 20.06 -17.44 -13.15
N ASN A 171 19.29 -17.51 -12.07
CA ASN A 171 18.05 -18.31 -12.03
C ASN A 171 16.99 -17.74 -12.98
N LYS A 172 16.75 -16.43 -12.95
CA LYS A 172 15.77 -15.78 -13.82
C LYS A 172 16.05 -16.01 -15.31
N PHE A 173 17.29 -15.82 -15.75
CA PHE A 173 17.69 -15.98 -17.14
C PHE A 173 17.88 -17.44 -17.57
N SER A 174 17.86 -18.41 -16.65
CA SER A 174 17.81 -19.83 -17.00
C SER A 174 16.42 -20.31 -17.43
N GLN A 175 15.38 -19.51 -17.22
CA GLN A 175 14.02 -19.82 -17.64
C GLN A 175 13.72 -19.15 -18.98
N PRO A 176 12.89 -19.76 -19.85
CA PRO A 176 12.51 -19.13 -21.11
C PRO A 176 11.70 -17.86 -20.86
N HIS A 177 11.66 -16.99 -21.87
CA HIS A 177 10.73 -15.86 -21.88
C HIS A 177 9.30 -16.37 -21.70
N ARG A 178 8.57 -15.76 -20.79
CA ARG A 178 7.18 -16.09 -20.47
C ARG A 178 6.42 -14.83 -20.09
N MET A 179 5.11 -14.86 -20.30
CA MET A 179 4.22 -13.86 -19.70
C MET A 179 4.07 -14.19 -18.21
N ALA A 180 4.46 -13.27 -17.34
CA ALA A 180 4.30 -13.39 -15.89
C ALA A 180 4.35 -12.00 -15.25
N HIS A 181 3.68 -11.83 -14.12
CA HIS A 181 3.86 -10.63 -13.30
C HIS A 181 4.93 -10.89 -12.23
N PHE A 182 5.78 -9.89 -11.94
CA PHE A 182 6.90 -10.09 -11.01
C PHE A 182 6.46 -10.47 -9.59
N THR A 183 5.21 -10.14 -9.23
CA THR A 183 4.63 -10.43 -7.92
C THR A 183 4.13 -11.86 -7.79
N ASP A 184 3.88 -12.58 -8.91
CA ASP A 184 3.34 -13.94 -8.87
C ASP A 184 4.26 -14.86 -8.02
N GLU A 185 5.57 -14.74 -8.19
CA GLU A 185 6.54 -15.55 -7.43
C GLU A 185 6.67 -15.17 -5.94
N VAL A 186 6.20 -13.98 -5.58
CA VAL A 186 6.30 -13.43 -4.22
C VAL A 186 5.01 -13.68 -3.45
N LEU A 187 3.85 -13.50 -4.10
CA LEU A 187 2.52 -13.63 -3.51
C LEU A 187 2.07 -15.10 -3.44
N HIS A 188 2.41 -15.95 -4.41
CA HIS A 188 2.04 -17.38 -4.37
C HIS A 188 2.77 -18.20 -3.29
N LYS A 189 3.79 -17.64 -2.62
CA LYS A 189 4.46 -18.30 -1.49
C LYS A 189 3.74 -18.12 -0.14
N LYS A 190 2.57 -17.46 -0.12
CA LYS A 190 1.70 -17.29 1.06
C LYS A 190 0.60 -18.39 1.17
N GLY A 191 0.66 -19.45 0.36
CA GLY A 191 -0.25 -20.61 0.41
C GLY A 191 0.36 -21.79 1.14
#